data_AF-A0AA50U490-F1
#
_entry.id   AF-A0AA50U490-F1
#
_cell.length_a   1.000
_cell.length_b   1.000
_cell.length_c   1.000
_cell.angle_alpha   90.00
_cell.angle_beta   90.00
_cell.angle_gamma   90.00
#
_symmetry.space_group_name_H-M   'P 1'
#
loop_
_entity.id
_entity.type
_entity.pdbx_description
1 polymer ?
#
loop_
_entity_poly.entity_id
_entity_poly.type
_entity_poly.pdbx_seq_one_letter_code
_entity_poly.pdbx_strand_id
1 'polypeptide(L)'
;DRAEKLKEYLKKDRKKKPVKDGESNTKSEDKKSDSDSDSDDPEKKKLQGKLEGAIVVEKPHVKWSDVAGLEAAKEALKEAVILPIKFPHLFTGKRIPWKGILLFGPPGTGKSYLAKAVATEANNSTFFSVSSSDLVSKWLGESEKLVKNLFELARQHKPSIIFIDEVDSLCSSRSDNESESARRIKTEFLVQMQGVGNDMDGILVLGATNIPWVLDAAIRRRFEKRIYIALPEEHARLDMFKLHLGNTRHQLSEQDM
;
A
#
# COMPACT_ATOMS: atom_id res chain seq x y z
N ASP A 1 28.15 -9.07 24.75
CA ASP A 1 27.29 -7.96 25.21
C ASP A 1 25.97 -7.70 24.45
N ARG A 2 25.93 -7.15 23.21
CA ARG A 2 24.65 -6.76 22.54
C ARG A 2 23.82 -7.94 22.00
N ALA A 3 24.48 -9.04 21.59
CA ALA A 3 23.82 -10.26 21.13
C ALA A 3 23.32 -11.16 22.26
N GLU A 4 23.96 -11.11 23.43
CA GLU A 4 23.58 -11.91 24.61
C GLU A 4 22.32 -11.35 25.27
N LYS A 5 22.20 -10.02 25.37
CA LYS A 5 20.99 -9.35 25.87
C LYS A 5 19.74 -9.69 25.05
N LEU A 6 19.90 -9.92 23.74
CA LEU A 6 18.80 -10.30 22.85
C LEU A 6 18.34 -11.75 23.07
N LYS A 7 19.28 -12.66 23.34
CA LYS A 7 18.98 -14.08 23.65
C LYS A 7 18.33 -14.24 25.02
N GLU A 8 18.69 -13.40 25.97
CA GLU A 8 18.11 -13.41 27.32
C GLU A 8 16.65 -12.96 27.33
N TYR A 9 16.30 -11.98 26.49
CA TYR A 9 14.92 -11.54 26.28
C TYR A 9 14.05 -12.61 25.63
N LEU A 10 14.56 -13.31 24.60
CA LEU A 10 13.83 -14.41 23.94
C LEU A 10 13.51 -15.59 24.87
N LYS A 11 14.31 -15.81 25.92
CA LYS A 11 14.10 -16.88 26.90
C LYS A 11 13.01 -16.57 27.92
N LYS A 12 12.73 -15.29 28.20
CA LYS A 12 11.71 -14.86 29.20
C LYS A 12 10.28 -14.97 28.70
N ASP A 13 10.03 -14.79 27.39
CA ASP A 13 8.66 -14.81 26.84
C ASP A 13 8.03 -16.20 26.68
N ARG A 14 8.80 -17.29 26.84
CA ARG A 14 8.27 -18.66 26.71
C ARG A 14 7.46 -19.18 27.93
N LYS A 15 7.22 -18.37 28.97
CA LYS A 15 6.67 -18.84 30.26
C LYS A 15 5.28 -18.33 30.69
N LYS A 16 4.44 -17.77 29.80
CA LYS A 16 3.03 -17.47 30.16
C LYS A 16 2.02 -18.26 29.32
N LYS A 17 1.24 -19.10 30.01
CA LYS A 17 0.06 -19.83 29.53
C LYS A 17 -1.20 -18.92 29.53
N PRO A 18 -2.26 -19.26 28.77
CA PRO A 18 -3.42 -18.40 28.55
C PRO A 18 -4.46 -18.54 29.68
N VAL A 19 -5.21 -17.46 29.94
CA VAL A 19 -6.39 -17.46 30.83
C VAL A 19 -7.65 -17.42 29.97
N LYS A 20 -8.62 -18.25 30.36
CA LYS A 20 -9.95 -18.46 29.75
C LYS A 20 -11.02 -17.84 30.68
N ASP A 21 -12.26 -17.80 30.18
CA ASP A 21 -13.55 -17.51 30.85
C ASP A 21 -14.07 -16.07 30.63
N GLY A 22 -15.34 -15.83 30.30
CA GLY A 22 -16.49 -16.71 30.18
C GLY A 22 -17.68 -16.02 29.49
N GLU A 23 -18.66 -16.83 29.07
CA GLU A 23 -19.95 -16.41 28.52
C GLU A 23 -20.83 -15.74 29.60
N SER A 24 -21.51 -14.65 29.22
CA SER A 24 -22.78 -14.27 29.85
C SER A 24 -23.70 -13.65 28.81
N ASN A 25 -24.82 -14.35 28.59
CA ASN A 25 -25.89 -14.04 27.68
C ASN A 25 -26.89 -13.12 28.41
N THR A 26 -27.15 -11.91 27.88
CA THR A 26 -28.31 -11.10 28.31
C THR A 26 -28.82 -10.28 27.13
N LYS A 27 -30.05 -10.61 26.71
CA LYS A 27 -30.90 -9.79 25.84
C LYS A 27 -31.61 -8.73 26.70
N SER A 28 -31.55 -7.46 26.29
CA SER A 28 -32.68 -6.51 26.42
C SER A 28 -32.31 -5.14 25.82
N GLU A 29 -33.10 -4.77 24.80
CA GLU A 29 -33.71 -3.45 24.54
C GLU A 29 -32.84 -2.21 24.23
N ASP A 30 -33.04 -1.77 22.98
CA ASP A 30 -33.16 -0.39 22.48
C ASP A 30 -32.74 0.76 23.40
N LYS A 31 -31.69 1.47 22.97
CA LYS A 31 -31.59 2.92 23.09
C LYS A 31 -30.94 3.51 21.84
N LYS A 32 -31.81 4.05 20.97
CA LYS A 32 -31.49 5.11 20.02
C LYS A 32 -30.76 6.24 20.76
N SER A 33 -29.58 6.60 20.28
CA SER A 33 -29.06 7.95 20.40
C SER A 33 -28.90 8.49 18.99
N ASP A 34 -29.98 9.12 18.51
CA ASP A 34 -29.96 9.98 17.34
C ASP A 34 -29.05 11.17 17.63
N SER A 35 -27.98 11.30 16.86
CA SER A 35 -27.38 12.59 16.52
C SER A 35 -27.34 12.67 15.00
N ASP A 36 -28.50 13.03 14.45
CA ASP A 36 -28.68 13.48 13.07
C ASP A 36 -27.77 14.67 12.76
N SER A 37 -26.97 14.56 11.70
CA SER A 37 -27.25 15.22 10.42
C SER A 37 -25.97 15.36 9.59
N ASP A 38 -25.81 14.53 8.55
CA ASP A 38 -25.40 15.04 7.24
C ASP A 38 -25.58 13.99 6.12
N SER A 39 -26.74 14.07 5.49
CA SER A 39 -27.09 13.68 4.12
C SER A 39 -26.74 12.25 3.64
N ASP A 40 -27.80 11.43 3.55
CA ASP A 40 -27.97 10.40 2.51
C ASP A 40 -27.91 11.07 1.11
N ASP A 41 -26.72 11.46 0.69
CA ASP A 41 -26.51 12.00 -0.65
C ASP A 41 -26.51 10.84 -1.67
N PRO A 42 -27.53 10.73 -2.54
CA PRO A 42 -27.56 9.69 -3.57
C PRO A 42 -26.35 9.80 -4.52
N GLU A 43 -25.72 10.98 -4.65
CA GLU A 43 -24.45 11.12 -5.38
C GLU A 43 -23.30 10.42 -4.65
N LYS A 44 -23.19 10.53 -3.32
CA LYS A 44 -22.16 9.82 -2.54
C LYS A 44 -22.30 8.31 -2.66
N LYS A 45 -23.52 7.75 -2.59
CA LYS A 45 -23.73 6.29 -2.77
C LYS A 45 -23.42 5.84 -4.20
N LYS A 46 -23.78 6.64 -5.21
CA LYS A 46 -23.45 6.33 -6.62
C LYS A 46 -21.94 6.44 -6.89
N LEU A 47 -21.27 7.40 -6.28
CA LEU A 47 -19.82 7.54 -6.32
C LEU A 47 -19.15 6.41 -5.55
N GLN A 48 -19.64 6.02 -4.37
CA GLN A 48 -19.15 4.84 -3.64
C GLN A 48 -19.26 3.57 -4.49
N GLY A 49 -20.38 3.33 -5.18
CA GLY A 49 -20.50 2.20 -6.11
C GLY A 49 -19.54 2.28 -7.31
N LYS A 50 -19.25 3.48 -7.83
CA LYS A 50 -18.18 3.68 -8.84
C LYS A 50 -16.78 3.44 -8.25
N LEU A 51 -16.56 3.83 -6.99
CA LEU A 51 -15.32 3.58 -6.25
C LEU A 51 -15.12 2.08 -6.01
N GLU A 52 -16.17 1.34 -5.66
CA GLU A 52 -16.11 -0.13 -5.50
C GLU A 52 -15.74 -0.84 -6.81
N GLY A 53 -16.12 -0.27 -7.96
CA GLY A 53 -15.74 -0.80 -9.28
C GLY A 53 -14.33 -0.41 -9.73
N ALA A 54 -13.85 0.78 -9.36
CA ALA A 54 -12.54 1.32 -9.78
C ALA A 54 -11.40 1.02 -8.79
N ILE A 55 -11.74 0.73 -7.53
CA ILE A 55 -10.78 0.57 -6.45
C ILE A 55 -10.94 -0.83 -5.89
N VAL A 56 -9.96 -1.68 -6.17
CA VAL A 56 -9.95 -3.03 -5.64
C VAL A 56 -9.49 -2.95 -4.19
N VAL A 57 -10.43 -3.14 -3.27
CA VAL A 57 -10.17 -3.28 -1.84
C VAL A 57 -9.95 -4.76 -1.55
N GLU A 58 -8.70 -5.15 -1.30
CA GLU A 58 -8.38 -6.54 -0.98
C GLU A 58 -7.46 -6.66 0.24
N LYS A 59 -7.46 -7.84 0.85
CA LYS A 59 -6.41 -8.28 1.77
C LYS A 59 -5.60 -9.33 1.03
N PRO A 60 -4.52 -8.95 0.33
CA PRO A 60 -3.73 -9.91 -0.41
C PRO A 60 -3.14 -10.95 0.55
N HIS A 61 -2.91 -12.15 0.04
CA HIS A 61 -2.27 -13.27 0.76
C HIS A 61 -0.91 -13.62 0.13
N VAL A 62 -0.11 -12.59 -0.19
CA VAL A 62 1.22 -12.76 -0.78
C VAL A 62 2.25 -12.53 0.31
N LYS A 63 3.17 -13.47 0.53
CA LYS A 63 4.22 -13.33 1.54
C LYS A 63 5.54 -12.90 0.93
N TRP A 64 6.49 -12.46 1.77
CA TRP A 64 7.86 -12.17 1.29
C TRP A 64 8.54 -13.38 0.65
N SER A 65 8.19 -14.60 1.08
CA SER A 65 8.68 -15.86 0.52
C SER A 65 8.24 -16.10 -0.91
N ASP A 66 7.12 -15.49 -1.31
CA ASP A 66 6.52 -15.72 -2.62
C ASP A 66 7.14 -14.80 -3.67
N VAL A 67 7.88 -13.78 -3.22
CA VAL A 67 8.67 -12.89 -4.07
C VAL A 67 10.10 -13.42 -4.15
N ALA A 68 10.54 -13.87 -5.32
CA ALA A 68 11.91 -14.32 -5.52
C ALA A 68 12.89 -13.15 -5.77
N GLY A 69 14.06 -13.18 -5.14
CA GLY A 69 15.10 -12.15 -5.27
C GLY A 69 14.71 -10.77 -4.74
N LEU A 70 15.27 -9.71 -5.33
CA LEU A 70 15.00 -8.31 -4.98
C LEU A 70 15.28 -7.97 -3.50
N GLU A 71 16.32 -8.58 -2.91
CA GLU A 71 16.60 -8.45 -1.47
C GLU A 71 16.79 -6.99 -1.04
N ALA A 72 17.49 -6.18 -1.83
CA ALA A 72 17.66 -4.76 -1.55
C ALA A 72 16.32 -3.99 -1.53
N ALA A 73 15.39 -4.33 -2.43
CA ALA A 73 14.07 -3.69 -2.46
C ALA A 73 13.17 -4.17 -1.31
N LYS A 74 13.21 -5.47 -1.00
CA LYS A 74 12.51 -6.06 0.15
C LYS A 74 12.99 -5.46 1.46
N GLU A 75 14.31 -5.32 1.64
CA GLU A 75 14.90 -4.71 2.83
C GLU A 75 14.46 -3.24 2.96
N ALA A 76 14.58 -2.46 1.88
CA ALA A 76 14.12 -1.07 1.88
C ALA A 76 12.63 -0.92 2.22
N LEU A 77 11.77 -1.85 1.76
CA LEU A 77 10.34 -1.86 2.09
C LEU A 77 10.07 -2.33 3.53
N LYS A 78 10.80 -3.33 4.02
CA LYS A 78 10.72 -3.76 5.42
C LYS A 78 11.10 -2.62 6.36
N GLU A 79 12.15 -1.89 6.06
CA GLU A 79 12.56 -0.71 6.82
C GLU A 79 11.51 0.41 6.75
N ALA A 80 10.95 0.66 5.57
CA ALA A 80 10.03 1.77 5.37
C ALA A 80 8.64 1.53 5.94
N VAL A 81 8.15 0.27 5.93
CA VAL A 81 6.76 -0.07 6.26
C VAL A 81 6.65 -0.92 7.52
N ILE A 82 7.45 -1.98 7.64
CA ILE A 82 7.33 -2.93 8.75
C ILE A 82 7.98 -2.38 10.01
N LEU A 83 9.11 -1.69 9.90
CA LEU A 83 9.84 -1.17 11.05
C LEU A 83 9.04 -0.14 11.86
N PRO A 84 8.33 0.84 11.27
CA PRO A 84 7.46 1.75 12.01
C PRO A 84 6.32 1.05 12.74
N ILE A 85 5.73 0.01 12.13
CA ILE A 85 4.63 -0.75 12.71
C ILE A 85 5.12 -1.58 13.90
N LYS A 86 6.27 -2.25 13.75
CA LYS A 86 6.81 -3.16 14.76
C LYS A 86 7.50 -2.43 15.91
N PHE A 87 8.13 -1.30 15.63
CA PHE A 87 8.92 -0.53 16.60
C PHE A 87 8.54 0.96 16.58
N PRO A 88 7.29 1.31 16.94
CA PRO A 88 6.82 2.71 16.87
C PRO A 88 7.65 3.64 17.77
N HIS A 89 8.22 3.13 18.87
CA HIS A 89 9.09 3.89 19.77
C HIS A 89 10.40 4.38 19.12
N LEU A 90 10.82 3.82 17.98
CA LEU A 90 11.97 4.30 17.22
C LEU A 90 11.62 5.48 16.29
N PHE A 91 10.32 5.68 16.03
CA PHE A 91 9.77 6.68 15.13
C PHE A 91 9.07 7.80 15.90
N THR A 92 9.84 8.46 16.79
CA THR A 92 9.37 9.60 17.59
C THR A 92 10.12 10.88 17.21
N GLY A 93 9.45 12.03 17.32
CA GLY A 93 10.04 13.34 17.03
C GLY A 93 10.30 13.53 15.54
N LYS A 94 11.57 13.74 15.14
CA LYS A 94 11.94 13.98 13.73
C LYS A 94 11.95 12.71 12.87
N ARG A 95 11.93 11.52 13.47
CA ARG A 95 11.88 10.25 12.75
C ARG A 95 10.43 9.88 12.52
N ILE A 96 9.91 10.27 11.37
CA ILE A 96 8.53 10.00 10.96
C ILE A 96 8.59 8.89 9.91
N PRO A 97 7.65 7.92 9.91
CA PRO A 97 7.54 6.94 8.84
C PRO A 97 7.33 7.63 7.49
N TRP A 98 7.85 7.01 6.43
CA TRP A 98 7.63 7.50 5.07
C TRP A 98 6.16 7.39 4.69
N LYS A 99 5.61 8.47 4.13
CA LYS A 99 4.19 8.51 3.71
C LYS A 99 4.01 8.17 2.23
N GLY A 100 5.07 8.35 1.43
CA GLY A 100 5.09 8.05 0.00
C GLY A 100 6.33 7.27 -0.42
N ILE A 101 6.13 6.09 -1.04
CA ILE A 101 7.20 5.28 -1.63
C ILE A 101 6.91 5.07 -3.12
N LEU A 102 7.91 5.34 -3.96
CA LEU A 102 7.84 5.07 -5.41
C LEU A 102 8.67 3.83 -5.74
N LEU A 103 8.01 2.83 -6.31
CA LEU A 103 8.62 1.66 -6.94
C LEU A 103 8.81 1.96 -8.44
N PHE A 104 10.04 1.87 -8.92
CA PHE A 104 10.32 2.10 -10.34
C PHE A 104 11.28 1.08 -10.92
N GLY A 105 11.14 0.78 -12.20
CA GLY A 105 12.00 -0.17 -12.90
C GLY A 105 11.32 -0.74 -14.13
N PRO A 106 12.00 -1.64 -14.87
CA PRO A 106 11.46 -2.23 -16.10
C PRO A 106 10.07 -2.86 -15.89
N PRO A 107 9.23 -2.93 -16.93
CA PRO A 107 7.96 -3.64 -16.86
C PRO A 107 8.19 -5.13 -16.56
N GLY A 108 7.23 -5.77 -15.89
CA GLY A 108 7.30 -7.21 -15.59
C GLY A 108 8.22 -7.62 -14.43
N THR A 109 8.82 -6.69 -13.69
CA THR A 109 9.71 -7.00 -12.55
C THR A 109 8.99 -7.23 -11.21
N GLY A 110 7.66 -7.38 -11.23
CA GLY A 110 6.88 -7.72 -10.03
C GLY A 110 6.60 -6.56 -9.07
N LYS A 111 6.64 -5.28 -9.52
CA LYS A 111 6.30 -4.10 -8.69
C LYS A 111 4.95 -4.24 -7.97
N SER A 112 3.88 -4.58 -8.71
CA SER A 112 2.54 -4.74 -8.16
C SER A 112 2.44 -5.97 -7.25
N TYR A 113 3.20 -7.03 -7.56
CA TYR A 113 3.29 -8.24 -6.71
C TYR A 113 3.99 -7.96 -5.37
N LEU A 114 5.08 -7.18 -5.41
CA LEU A 114 5.81 -6.71 -4.23
C LEU A 114 4.95 -5.80 -3.34
N ALA A 115 4.14 -4.92 -3.93
CA ALA A 115 3.21 -4.07 -3.19
C ALA A 115 2.13 -4.89 -2.45
N LYS A 116 1.62 -5.95 -3.08
CA LYS A 116 0.70 -6.90 -2.42
C LYS A 116 1.38 -7.61 -1.24
N ALA A 117 2.63 -8.05 -1.41
CA ALA A 117 3.41 -8.67 -0.34
C ALA A 117 3.60 -7.75 0.87
N VAL A 118 3.91 -6.46 0.61
CA VAL A 118 4.01 -5.44 1.66
C VAL A 118 2.70 -5.32 2.45
N ALA A 119 1.55 -5.32 1.76
CA ALA A 119 0.26 -5.17 2.42
C ALA A 119 -0.13 -6.35 3.31
N THR A 120 0.17 -7.58 2.87
CA THR A 120 -0.01 -8.78 3.70
C THR A 120 0.85 -8.72 4.96
N GLU A 121 2.12 -8.33 4.81
CA GLU A 121 3.12 -8.35 5.87
C GLU A 121 3.01 -7.16 6.83
N ALA A 122 2.42 -6.04 6.38
CA ALA A 122 2.10 -4.87 7.18
C ALA A 122 0.81 -5.08 8.01
N ASN A 123 0.79 -6.08 8.89
CA ASN A 123 -0.35 -6.39 9.77
C ASN A 123 -1.68 -6.64 9.02
N ASN A 124 -1.66 -7.27 7.84
CA ASN A 124 -2.87 -7.47 7.04
C ASN A 124 -3.63 -6.14 6.77
N SER A 125 -2.88 -5.06 6.50
CA SER A 125 -3.42 -3.74 6.18
C SER A 125 -4.37 -3.79 4.99
N THR A 126 -5.35 -2.88 4.99
CA THR A 126 -6.29 -2.75 3.88
C THR A 126 -5.53 -2.27 2.64
N PHE A 127 -5.59 -3.02 1.54
CA PHE A 127 -4.92 -2.67 0.29
C PHE A 127 -5.92 -2.09 -0.69
N PHE A 128 -5.74 -0.81 -1.04
CA PHE A 128 -6.49 -0.13 -2.10
C PHE A 128 -5.64 -0.13 -3.36
N SER A 129 -6.00 -0.95 -4.34
CA SER A 129 -5.33 -0.96 -5.64
C SER A 129 -6.13 -0.13 -6.64
N VAL A 130 -5.48 0.87 -7.24
CA VAL A 130 -6.08 1.73 -8.26
C VAL A 130 -5.12 1.90 -9.43
N SER A 131 -5.63 1.79 -10.66
CA SER A 131 -4.85 2.23 -11.82
C SER A 131 -5.03 3.72 -11.99
N SER A 132 -3.95 4.41 -12.34
CA SER A 132 -3.99 5.84 -12.68
C SER A 132 -4.98 6.16 -13.81
N SER A 133 -5.23 5.21 -14.71
CA SER A 133 -6.23 5.33 -15.78
C SER A 133 -7.67 5.31 -15.26
N ASP A 134 -7.95 4.57 -14.18
CA ASP A 134 -9.30 4.45 -13.59
C ASP A 134 -9.74 5.73 -12.87
N LEU A 135 -8.77 6.55 -12.46
CA LEU A 135 -9.01 7.85 -11.83
C LEU A 135 -9.40 8.94 -12.83
N VAL A 136 -9.22 8.72 -14.13
CA VAL A 136 -9.53 9.71 -15.18
C VAL A 136 -10.91 9.44 -15.76
N SER A 137 -11.88 10.31 -15.45
CA SER A 137 -13.24 10.25 -15.99
C SER A 137 -13.49 11.30 -17.05
N LYS A 138 -14.37 11.00 -18.03
CA LYS A 138 -14.82 11.97 -19.05
C LYS A 138 -15.70 13.09 -18.47
N TRP A 139 -16.26 12.89 -17.28
CA TRP A 139 -17.12 13.84 -16.61
C TRP A 139 -16.31 14.78 -15.71
N LEU A 140 -16.47 16.08 -15.92
CA LEU A 140 -15.81 17.14 -15.15
C LEU A 140 -16.13 17.01 -13.65
N GLY A 141 -15.11 17.06 -12.80
CA GLY A 141 -15.24 17.01 -11.34
C GLY A 141 -15.48 15.63 -10.74
N GLU A 142 -15.86 14.61 -11.52
CA GLU A 142 -15.99 13.24 -11.00
C GLU A 142 -14.63 12.67 -10.55
N SER A 143 -13.56 12.93 -11.32
CA SER A 143 -12.22 12.43 -11.02
C SER A 143 -11.63 12.98 -9.71
N GLU A 144 -11.86 14.26 -9.41
CA GLU A 144 -11.43 14.88 -8.15
C GLU A 144 -12.16 14.27 -6.96
N LYS A 145 -13.48 14.08 -7.08
CA LYS A 145 -14.30 13.38 -6.07
C LYS A 145 -13.80 11.94 -5.85
N LEU A 146 -13.40 11.23 -6.90
CA LEU A 146 -12.84 9.87 -6.78
C LEU A 146 -11.55 9.86 -5.96
N VAL A 147 -10.60 10.76 -6.24
CA VAL A 147 -9.34 10.87 -5.48
C VAL A 147 -9.63 11.22 -4.02
N LYS A 148 -10.50 12.21 -3.77
CA LYS A 148 -10.87 12.58 -2.40
C LYS A 148 -11.50 11.42 -1.62
N ASN A 149 -12.47 10.73 -2.24
CA ASN A 149 -13.14 9.59 -1.65
C ASN A 149 -12.19 8.40 -1.41
N LEU A 150 -11.21 8.15 -2.30
CA LEU A 150 -10.18 7.13 -2.10
C LEU A 150 -9.40 7.36 -0.81
N PHE A 151 -8.94 8.59 -0.58
CA PHE A 151 -8.22 8.94 0.64
C PHE A 151 -9.13 8.94 1.88
N GLU A 152 -10.40 9.33 1.75
CA GLU A 152 -11.38 9.22 2.85
C GLU A 152 -11.63 7.76 3.25
N LEU A 153 -11.82 6.86 2.28
CA LEU A 153 -11.95 5.42 2.55
C LEU A 153 -10.68 4.85 3.19
N ALA A 154 -9.50 5.23 2.69
CA ALA A 154 -8.24 4.83 3.31
C ALA A 154 -8.13 5.30 4.77
N ARG A 155 -8.59 6.53 5.09
CA ARG A 155 -8.64 7.03 6.47
C ARG A 155 -9.61 6.25 7.35
N GLN A 156 -10.73 5.77 6.82
CA GLN A 156 -11.69 4.96 7.55
C GLN A 156 -11.18 3.53 7.81
N HIS A 157 -10.31 3.01 6.93
CA HIS A 157 -9.79 1.65 6.98
C HIS A 157 -8.32 1.53 7.43
N LYS A 158 -7.85 2.46 8.28
CA LYS A 158 -6.49 2.44 8.84
C LYS A 158 -6.23 1.16 9.67
N PRO A 159 -5.03 0.53 9.59
CA PRO A 159 -3.93 0.87 8.70
C PRO A 159 -4.21 0.47 7.24
N SER A 160 -3.86 1.36 6.31
CA SER A 160 -4.18 1.20 4.89
C SER A 160 -3.01 1.53 3.98
N ILE A 161 -2.91 0.82 2.86
CA ILE A 161 -1.96 1.07 1.79
C ILE A 161 -2.73 1.43 0.52
N ILE A 162 -2.48 2.60 -0.04
CA ILE A 162 -2.97 3.01 -1.36
C ILE A 162 -1.87 2.68 -2.36
N PHE A 163 -2.13 1.72 -3.24
CA PHE A 163 -1.26 1.37 -4.35
C PHE A 163 -1.80 1.95 -5.66
N ILE A 164 -0.99 2.78 -6.29
CA ILE A 164 -1.30 3.41 -7.57
C ILE A 164 -0.35 2.84 -8.61
N ASP A 165 -0.89 2.07 -9.55
CA ASP A 165 -0.12 1.59 -10.70
C ASP A 165 -0.07 2.65 -11.80
N GLU A 166 1.00 2.60 -12.59
CA GLU A 166 1.25 3.52 -13.72
C GLU A 166 1.10 5.00 -13.33
N VAL A 167 1.69 5.41 -12.20
CA VAL A 167 1.56 6.79 -11.66
C VAL A 167 1.97 7.85 -12.67
N ASP A 168 2.81 7.52 -13.64
CA ASP A 168 3.23 8.41 -14.72
C ASP A 168 2.08 8.83 -15.64
N SER A 169 1.04 8.03 -15.80
CA SER A 169 -0.13 8.41 -16.61
C SER A 169 -0.96 9.52 -15.96
N LEU A 170 -1.09 9.51 -14.62
CA LEU A 170 -1.79 10.56 -13.88
C LEU A 170 -0.86 11.72 -13.50
N CYS A 171 0.44 11.51 -13.37
CA CYS A 171 1.41 12.47 -12.80
C CYS A 171 2.52 12.89 -13.77
N SER A 172 2.30 12.78 -15.08
CA SER A 172 3.25 13.22 -16.11
C SER A 172 3.65 14.70 -15.98
N SER A 173 4.82 15.05 -16.51
CA SER A 173 5.31 16.42 -16.54
C SER A 173 4.30 17.31 -17.28
N ARG A 174 4.06 18.51 -16.74
CA ARG A 174 3.14 19.48 -17.34
C ARG A 174 3.55 19.73 -18.79
N SER A 175 2.67 19.36 -19.73
CA SER A 175 2.79 19.75 -21.13
C SER A 175 1.73 20.81 -21.43
N ASP A 176 2.01 21.68 -22.39
CA ASP A 176 1.07 22.74 -22.79
C ASP A 176 -0.24 22.18 -23.33
N ASN A 177 -0.25 20.92 -23.79
CA ASN A 177 -1.43 20.20 -24.28
C ASN A 177 -2.14 19.36 -23.20
N GLU A 178 -1.79 19.52 -21.92
CA GLU A 178 -2.43 18.77 -20.85
C GLU A 178 -3.87 19.26 -20.61
N SER A 179 -4.82 18.32 -20.58
CA SER A 179 -6.22 18.59 -20.24
C SER A 179 -6.33 19.24 -18.87
N GLU A 180 -7.20 20.25 -18.76
CA GLU A 180 -7.49 20.91 -17.48
C GLU A 180 -7.93 19.91 -16.40
N SER A 181 -8.69 18.87 -16.80
CA SER A 181 -9.13 17.81 -15.89
C SER A 181 -7.95 17.06 -15.26
N ALA A 182 -6.91 16.73 -16.05
CA ALA A 182 -5.72 16.07 -15.56
C ALA A 182 -4.94 16.94 -14.55
N ARG A 183 -4.85 18.25 -14.81
CA ARG A 183 -4.21 19.21 -13.89
C ARG A 183 -4.94 19.29 -12.54
N ARG A 184 -6.27 19.29 -12.55
CA ARG A 184 -7.07 19.31 -11.32
C ARG A 184 -6.92 18.02 -10.51
N ILE A 185 -6.94 16.86 -11.17
CA ILE A 185 -6.70 15.55 -10.53
C ILE A 185 -5.32 15.51 -9.87
N LYS A 186 -4.26 15.93 -10.57
CA LYS A 186 -2.89 16.03 -10.02
C LYS A 186 -2.84 16.92 -8.79
N THR A 187 -3.52 18.06 -8.85
CA THR A 187 -3.57 19.03 -7.75
C THR A 187 -4.28 18.44 -6.54
N GLU A 188 -5.44 17.82 -6.73
CA GLU A 188 -6.18 17.16 -5.65
C GLU A 188 -5.37 16.03 -5.02
N PHE A 189 -4.72 15.20 -5.84
CA PHE A 189 -3.84 14.14 -5.35
C PHE A 189 -2.68 14.67 -4.49
N LEU A 190 -2.03 15.76 -4.92
CA LEU A 190 -0.98 16.44 -4.14
C LEU A 190 -1.48 16.98 -2.81
N VAL A 191 -2.69 17.57 -2.78
CA VAL A 191 -3.33 18.09 -1.58
C VAL A 191 -3.63 16.96 -0.60
N GLN A 192 -4.20 15.86 -1.09
CA GLN A 192 -4.49 14.68 -0.27
C GLN A 192 -3.21 14.04 0.31
N MET A 193 -2.15 13.90 -0.49
CA MET A 193 -0.84 13.39 -0.03
C MET A 193 -0.15 14.31 0.98
N GLN A 194 -0.39 15.62 0.92
CA GLN A 194 0.22 16.56 1.86
C GLN A 194 -0.47 16.53 3.24
N GLY A 195 -1.74 16.12 3.29
CA GLY A 195 -2.51 16.10 4.52
C GLY A 195 -2.81 17.49 5.09
N VAL A 196 -2.83 18.54 4.26
CA VAL A 196 -3.24 19.87 4.74
C VAL A 196 -4.73 19.79 5.11
N GLY A 197 -5.03 19.91 6.40
CA GLY A 197 -6.38 19.75 6.95
C GLY A 197 -6.86 18.30 7.09
N ASN A 198 -6.02 17.30 6.79
CA ASN A 198 -6.39 15.89 6.82
C ASN A 198 -5.26 15.01 7.38
N ASP A 199 -5.59 14.12 8.31
CA ASP A 199 -4.61 13.21 8.88
C ASP A 199 -4.20 12.10 7.88
N MET A 200 -2.88 11.93 7.72
CA MET A 200 -2.22 10.92 6.89
C MET A 200 -1.60 9.80 7.74
N ASP A 201 -1.74 9.84 9.06
CA ASP A 201 -1.14 8.85 9.94
C ASP A 201 -1.83 7.50 9.75
N GLY A 202 -1.04 6.43 9.64
CA GLY A 202 -1.53 5.08 9.33
C GLY A 202 -1.90 4.84 7.87
N ILE A 203 -1.61 5.79 6.96
CA ILE A 203 -1.80 5.64 5.52
C ILE A 203 -0.46 5.70 4.81
N LEU A 204 -0.20 4.72 3.96
CA LEU A 204 0.98 4.68 3.08
C LEU A 204 0.55 4.75 1.62
N VAL A 205 1.16 5.63 0.84
CA VAL A 205 0.98 5.68 -0.61
C VAL A 205 2.16 5.00 -1.31
N LEU A 206 1.88 3.91 -2.02
CA LEU A 206 2.81 3.22 -2.90
C LEU A 206 2.49 3.58 -4.36
N GLY A 207 3.46 4.16 -5.07
CA GLY A 207 3.35 4.39 -6.51
C GLY A 207 4.21 3.39 -7.28
N ALA A 208 3.74 2.89 -8.42
CA ALA A 208 4.54 2.12 -9.36
C ALA A 208 4.63 2.82 -10.73
N THR A 209 5.82 2.83 -11.33
CA THR A 209 6.03 3.35 -12.69
C THR A 209 7.17 2.64 -13.41
N ASN A 210 7.10 2.60 -14.74
CA ASN A 210 8.21 2.16 -15.58
C ASN A 210 9.09 3.34 -16.04
N ILE A 211 8.60 4.57 -15.91
CA ILE A 211 9.17 5.77 -16.54
C ILE A 211 9.31 6.89 -15.50
N PRO A 212 10.17 6.75 -14.47
CA PRO A 212 10.25 7.70 -13.36
C PRO A 212 10.68 9.12 -13.76
N TRP A 213 11.35 9.28 -14.91
CA TRP A 213 11.85 10.58 -15.37
C TRP A 213 10.75 11.52 -15.87
N VAL A 214 9.62 10.99 -16.34
CA VAL A 214 8.49 11.84 -16.80
C VAL A 214 7.63 12.36 -15.65
N LEU A 215 7.84 11.90 -14.42
CA LEU A 215 7.03 12.26 -13.27
C LEU A 215 7.22 13.73 -12.88
N ASP A 216 6.14 14.46 -12.66
CA ASP A 216 6.17 15.85 -12.20
C ASP A 216 7.01 16.02 -10.91
N ALA A 217 7.72 17.15 -10.80
CA ALA A 217 8.64 17.40 -9.70
C ALA A 217 7.94 17.46 -8.33
N ALA A 218 6.70 17.97 -8.25
CA ALA A 218 5.95 18.05 -7.00
C ALA A 218 5.52 16.66 -6.52
N ILE A 219 5.06 15.80 -7.44
CA ILE A 219 4.71 14.40 -7.15
C ILE A 219 5.96 13.62 -6.75
N ARG A 220 7.05 13.79 -7.49
CA ARG A 220 8.34 13.18 -7.19
C ARG A 220 8.87 13.58 -5.80
N ARG A 221 8.52 14.77 -5.30
CA ARG A 221 8.86 15.23 -3.95
C ARG A 221 7.96 14.59 -2.87
N ARG A 222 6.72 14.21 -3.20
CA ARG A 222 5.82 13.49 -2.28
C ARG A 222 6.19 12.01 -2.12
N PHE A 223 6.80 11.42 -3.14
CA PHE A 223 7.45 10.12 -3.02
C PHE A 223 8.87 10.28 -2.44
N GLU A 224 8.91 10.31 -1.11
CA GLU A 224 10.10 10.57 -0.31
C GLU A 224 11.15 9.46 -0.45
N LYS A 225 10.69 8.20 -0.47
CA LYS A 225 11.54 7.04 -0.71
C LYS A 225 11.31 6.54 -2.14
N ARG A 226 12.41 6.26 -2.85
CA ARG A 226 12.38 5.75 -4.22
C ARG A 226 13.18 4.45 -4.26
N ILE A 227 12.55 3.38 -4.70
CA ILE A 227 13.12 2.04 -4.69
C ILE A 227 13.16 1.54 -6.13
N TYR A 228 14.37 1.24 -6.59
CA TYR A 228 14.60 0.66 -7.90
C TYR A 228 14.37 -0.85 -7.84
N ILE A 229 13.51 -1.35 -8.73
CA ILE A 229 13.21 -2.76 -8.91
C ILE A 229 13.91 -3.24 -10.18
N ALA A 230 15.07 -3.87 -9.99
CA ALA A 230 15.91 -4.38 -11.06
C ALA A 230 15.33 -5.65 -11.70
N LEU A 231 15.94 -6.06 -12.82
CA LEU A 231 15.71 -7.40 -13.37
C LEU A 231 16.25 -8.47 -12.40
N PRO A 232 15.66 -9.67 -12.38
CA PRO A 232 16.11 -10.73 -11.49
C PRO A 232 17.50 -11.25 -11.86
N GLU A 233 18.35 -11.39 -10.84
CA GLU A 233 19.64 -12.07 -10.92
C GLU A 233 19.47 -13.58 -11.14
N GLU A 234 20.57 -14.29 -11.42
CA GLU A 234 20.55 -15.72 -11.71
C GLU A 234 19.92 -16.56 -10.59
N HIS A 235 20.34 -16.34 -9.34
CA HIS A 235 19.76 -17.01 -8.17
C HIS A 235 18.25 -16.73 -8.05
N ALA A 236 17.83 -15.49 -8.31
CA ALA A 236 16.43 -15.09 -8.25
C ALA A 236 15.60 -15.77 -9.34
N ARG A 237 16.15 -15.95 -10.55
CA ARG A 237 15.48 -16.69 -11.63
C ARG A 237 15.31 -18.17 -11.29
N LEU A 238 16.33 -18.79 -10.70
CA LEU A 238 16.26 -20.17 -10.24
C LEU A 238 15.17 -20.34 -9.16
N ASP A 239 15.09 -19.41 -8.21
CA ASP A 239 14.03 -19.40 -7.21
C ASP A 239 12.64 -19.19 -7.84
N MET A 240 12.52 -18.32 -8.85
CA MET A 240 11.28 -18.16 -9.62
C MET A 240 10.88 -19.46 -10.31
N PHE A 241 11.82 -20.17 -10.94
CA PHE A 241 11.55 -21.47 -11.58
C PHE A 241 11.05 -22.49 -10.57
N LYS A 242 11.75 -22.65 -9.43
CA LYS A 242 11.34 -23.57 -8.36
C LYS A 242 9.94 -23.23 -7.83
N LEU A 243 9.66 -21.95 -7.63
CA LEU A 243 8.36 -21.48 -7.14
C LEU A 243 7.22 -21.77 -8.14
N HIS A 244 7.45 -21.57 -9.44
CA HIS A 244 6.43 -21.83 -10.46
C HIS A 244 6.25 -23.32 -10.79
N LEU A 245 7.31 -24.13 -10.65
CA LEU A 245 7.20 -25.60 -10.75
C LEU A 245 6.33 -26.18 -9.63
N GLY A 246 6.46 -25.63 -8.42
CA GLY A 246 5.66 -26.01 -7.26
C GLY A 246 5.72 -27.51 -6.98
N ASN A 247 4.55 -28.15 -6.92
CA ASN A 247 4.44 -29.61 -6.69
C ASN A 247 4.23 -30.41 -7.98
N THR A 248 4.42 -29.78 -9.14
CA THR A 248 4.24 -30.45 -10.43
C THR A 248 5.35 -31.49 -10.59
N ARG A 249 5.00 -32.74 -10.89
CA ARG A 249 6.00 -33.79 -11.09
C ARG A 249 6.85 -33.47 -12.33
N HIS A 250 8.16 -33.33 -12.15
CA HIS A 250 9.13 -33.06 -13.20
C HIS A 250 10.40 -33.91 -13.00
N GLN A 251 11.23 -33.99 -14.04
CA GLN A 251 12.53 -34.68 -14.01
C GLN A 251 13.73 -33.69 -13.95
N LEU A 252 13.46 -32.38 -13.87
CA LEU A 252 14.49 -31.33 -13.84
C LEU A 252 15.37 -31.47 -12.59
N SER A 253 16.68 -31.39 -12.80
CA SER A 253 17.71 -31.33 -11.75
C SER A 253 18.12 -29.89 -11.43
N GLU A 254 18.92 -29.67 -10.39
CA GLU A 254 19.48 -28.33 -10.10
C GLU A 254 20.47 -27.84 -11.17
N GLN A 255 20.96 -28.71 -12.06
CA GLN A 255 21.82 -28.30 -13.18
C GLN A 255 21.01 -27.86 -14.41
N ASP A 256 19.74 -28.28 -14.50
CA ASP A 256 18.82 -27.88 -15.57
C ASP A 256 18.11 -26.55 -15.27
N MET A 257 18.20 -26.07 -14.02
CA MET A 257 17.57 -24.86 -13.49
C MET A 257 18.60 -23.74 -13.29
#